data_AF-A0A7C8EEA5-F1
#
_entry.id   AF-A0A7C8EEA5-F1
#
_cell.length_a   1.000
_cell.length_b   1.000
_cell.length_c   1.000
_cell.angle_alpha   90.00
_cell.angle_beta   90.00
_cell.angle_gamma   90.00
#
_symmetry.space_group_name_H-M   'P 1'
#
loop_
_entity.id
_entity.type
_entity.pdbx_description
1 polymer ?
#
loop_
_entity_poly.entity_id
_entity_poly.type
_entity_poly.pdbx_seq_one_letter_code
_entity_poly.pdbx_strand_id
1 'polypeptide(L)'
;MKKFVFSVLVFTLLAAPVLAAPTIRLTNGAYGTTAGGEFDIQVLSGTIGPYSAPDTFYTFCVEYNEHIRYNTTYDVLIGETVKYNNSSYPGVETPLDPRSAYLFTQYVNEEIPDPVNAGEFLTRSDTLANDLQEALWQIQNANGYHNWLVDLANEAVALGGEWYEMGLGNVRVMNLYAEGHAGEYAYRRQDQLVMVPAPGSVFLGSIGIGFVGWLRRRRTL
;
A
#
# COMPACT_ATOMS: atom_id res chain seq x y z
N MET A 1 -19.38 -64.99 18.13
CA MET A 1 -20.03 -63.67 18.24
C MET A 1 -18.95 -62.59 18.13
N LYS A 2 -18.74 -62.02 16.93
CA LYS A 2 -17.70 -61.00 16.69
C LYS A 2 -18.36 -59.62 16.75
N LYS A 3 -17.95 -58.78 17.71
CA LYS A 3 -18.46 -57.42 17.88
C LYS A 3 -17.75 -56.50 16.89
N PHE A 4 -18.49 -55.95 15.92
CA PHE A 4 -18.00 -54.86 15.06
C PHE A 4 -18.17 -53.54 15.83
N VAL A 5 -17.06 -52.88 16.12
CA VAL A 5 -17.04 -51.53 16.69
C VAL A 5 -17.05 -50.56 15.50
N PHE A 6 -18.14 -49.83 15.32
CA PHE A 6 -18.23 -48.73 14.37
C PHE A 6 -17.58 -47.48 14.98
N SER A 7 -16.38 -47.13 14.52
CA SER A 7 -15.77 -45.82 14.81
C SER A 7 -16.43 -44.76 13.93
N VAL A 8 -17.18 -43.86 14.56
CA VAL A 8 -17.67 -42.63 13.92
C VAL A 8 -16.50 -41.65 13.81
N LEU A 9 -16.02 -41.44 12.59
CA LEU A 9 -15.02 -40.43 12.27
C LEU A 9 -15.74 -39.08 12.13
N VAL A 10 -15.60 -38.20 13.12
CA VAL A 10 -16.16 -36.84 13.08
C VAL A 10 -15.21 -35.97 12.25
N PHE A 11 -15.60 -35.65 11.02
CA PHE A 11 -14.94 -34.62 10.20
C PHE A 11 -15.33 -33.24 10.73
N THR A 12 -14.50 -32.64 11.58
CA THR A 12 -14.59 -31.21 11.90
C THR A 12 -14.16 -30.41 10.67
N LEU A 13 -15.11 -29.87 9.90
CA LEU A 13 -14.82 -28.80 8.95
C LEU A 13 -14.34 -27.58 9.74
N LEU A 14 -13.05 -27.28 9.65
CA LEU A 14 -12.53 -25.99 10.07
C LEU A 14 -13.06 -24.94 9.07
N ALA A 15 -14.17 -24.30 9.42
CA ALA A 15 -14.56 -23.06 8.78
C ALA A 15 -13.49 -22.03 9.14
N ALA A 16 -12.53 -21.80 8.23
CA ALA A 16 -11.64 -20.67 8.36
C ALA A 16 -12.51 -19.40 8.32
N PRO A 17 -12.40 -18.49 9.30
CA PRO A 17 -13.09 -17.21 9.20
C PRO A 17 -12.57 -16.53 7.93
N VAL A 18 -13.47 -16.24 6.99
CA VAL A 18 -13.19 -15.28 5.92
C VAL A 18 -13.10 -13.94 6.63
N LEU A 19 -11.88 -13.46 6.89
CA LEU A 19 -11.68 -12.12 7.41
C LEU A 19 -12.19 -11.14 6.34
N ALA A 20 -13.12 -10.27 6.72
CA ALA A 20 -13.58 -9.19 5.85
C ALA A 20 -12.39 -8.30 5.47
N ALA A 21 -12.37 -7.83 4.22
CA ALA A 21 -11.38 -6.87 3.77
C ALA A 21 -11.47 -5.58 4.60
N PRO A 22 -10.35 -4.91 4.92
CA PRO A 22 -10.38 -3.56 5.49
C PRO A 22 -11.15 -2.62 4.57
N THR A 23 -11.83 -1.64 5.16
CA THR A 23 -12.56 -0.63 4.41
C THR A 23 -12.01 0.76 4.67
N ILE A 24 -12.03 1.59 3.62
CA ILE A 24 -11.58 2.97 3.68
C ILE A 24 -12.59 3.91 3.04
N ARG A 25 -12.38 5.20 3.28
CA ARG A 25 -13.03 6.29 2.55
C ARG A 25 -12.00 7.34 2.16
N LEU A 26 -12.14 7.85 0.94
CA LEU A 26 -11.28 8.91 0.39
C LEU A 26 -11.98 10.26 0.42
N THR A 27 -11.25 11.29 0.80
CA THR A 27 -11.60 12.70 0.60
C THR A 27 -10.48 13.41 -0.16
N ASN A 28 -10.73 14.65 -0.56
CA ASN A 28 -9.66 15.48 -1.10
C ASN A 28 -8.61 15.71 -0.01
N GLY A 29 -7.33 15.60 -0.37
CA GLY A 29 -6.23 15.90 0.54
C GLY A 29 -6.12 17.40 0.83
N ALA A 30 -5.17 17.73 1.71
CA ALA A 30 -4.86 19.11 2.06
C ALA A 30 -4.18 19.86 0.92
N TYR A 31 -3.46 19.15 0.05
CA TYR A 31 -2.68 19.72 -1.04
C TYR A 31 -3.03 19.13 -2.40
N GLY A 32 -2.82 19.92 -3.45
CA GLY A 32 -3.05 19.53 -4.83
C GLY A 32 -4.37 20.08 -5.37
N THR A 33 -4.34 20.51 -6.63
CA THR A 33 -5.42 21.30 -7.25
C THR A 33 -5.80 20.80 -8.64
N THR A 34 -5.24 19.67 -9.07
CA THR A 34 -5.40 19.11 -10.41
C THR A 34 -6.41 17.96 -10.43
N ALA A 35 -6.60 17.32 -11.58
CA ALA A 35 -7.45 16.12 -11.72
C ALA A 35 -6.73 14.86 -11.20
N GLY A 36 -6.16 14.98 -10.00
CA GLY A 36 -5.23 14.10 -9.30
C GLY A 36 -4.57 14.89 -8.16
N GLY A 37 -3.73 14.24 -7.35
CA GLY A 37 -3.04 14.91 -6.25
C GLY A 37 -3.08 14.09 -4.97
N GLU A 38 -2.95 14.79 -3.85
CA GLU A 38 -3.02 14.15 -2.55
C GLU A 38 -4.47 13.84 -2.18
N PHE A 39 -4.68 12.65 -1.65
CA PHE A 39 -5.96 12.21 -1.10
C PHE A 39 -5.81 11.93 0.39
N ASP A 40 -6.82 12.29 1.17
CA ASP A 40 -6.92 11.86 2.56
C ASP A 40 -7.72 10.56 2.64
N ILE A 41 -7.12 9.57 3.30
CA ILE A 41 -7.71 8.27 3.60
C ILE A 41 -8.19 8.29 5.03
N GLN A 42 -9.38 7.74 5.27
CA GLN A 42 -9.83 7.32 6.58
C GLN A 42 -10.05 5.81 6.59
N VAL A 43 -9.43 5.11 7.55
CA VAL A 43 -9.71 3.69 7.79
C VAL A 43 -11.04 3.57 8.53
N LEU A 44 -12.01 2.88 7.94
CA LEU A 44 -13.34 2.69 8.51
C LEU A 44 -13.46 1.37 9.26
N SER A 45 -12.82 0.32 8.77
CA SER A 45 -12.77 -1.00 9.43
C SER A 45 -11.49 -1.76 9.08
N GLY A 46 -11.10 -2.68 9.97
CA GLY A 46 -9.91 -3.51 9.78
C GLY A 46 -8.60 -2.75 10.00
N THR A 47 -7.54 -3.25 9.38
CA THR A 47 -6.16 -2.73 9.49
C THR A 47 -5.49 -2.66 8.13
N ILE A 48 -4.81 -1.56 7.86
CA ILE A 48 -4.04 -1.34 6.63
C ILE A 48 -2.61 -1.02 7.05
N GLY A 49 -1.74 -2.03 7.03
CA GLY A 49 -0.38 -1.90 7.57
C GLY A 49 -0.39 -1.44 9.03
N PRO A 50 0.21 -0.28 9.37
CA PRO A 50 0.21 0.25 10.73
C PRO A 50 -1.07 0.99 11.11
N TYR A 51 -1.96 1.27 10.14
CA TYR A 51 -3.19 2.04 10.35
C TYR A 51 -4.35 1.13 10.71
N SER A 52 -5.19 1.57 11.64
CA SER A 52 -6.41 0.87 12.08
C SER A 52 -7.57 1.87 12.15
N ALA A 53 -8.81 1.43 12.12
CA ALA A 53 -9.92 2.37 12.27
C ALA A 53 -9.85 3.10 13.64
N PRO A 54 -9.96 4.44 13.71
CA PRO A 54 -10.37 5.40 12.66
C PRO A 54 -9.22 6.24 12.08
N ASP A 55 -8.00 5.72 12.03
CA ASP A 55 -6.80 6.43 11.59
C ASP A 55 -6.94 7.05 10.20
N THR A 56 -6.20 8.14 9.99
CA THR A 56 -6.14 8.85 8.72
C THR A 56 -4.71 9.01 8.24
N PHE A 57 -4.52 8.98 6.93
CA PHE A 57 -3.22 9.24 6.29
C PHE A 57 -3.45 9.73 4.85
N TYR A 58 -2.44 10.34 4.26
CA TYR A 58 -2.53 10.81 2.87
C TYR A 58 -1.94 9.79 1.90
N THR A 59 -2.40 9.86 0.65
CA THR A 59 -2.02 8.95 -0.43
C THR A 59 -2.07 9.64 -1.79
N PHE A 60 -1.65 8.91 -2.83
CA PHE A 60 -1.71 9.32 -4.23
C PHE A 60 -2.24 8.17 -5.08
N CYS A 61 -2.94 8.54 -6.15
CA CYS A 61 -3.40 7.60 -7.16
C CYS A 61 -2.25 7.11 -8.03
N VAL A 62 -2.33 5.86 -8.47
CA VAL A 62 -1.28 5.25 -9.32
C VAL A 62 -1.67 5.25 -10.80
N GLU A 63 -2.97 5.22 -11.12
CA GLU A 63 -3.50 5.29 -12.48
C GLU A 63 -4.12 6.67 -12.77
N TYR A 64 -4.06 7.14 -14.02
CA TYR A 64 -4.68 8.41 -14.43
C TYR A 64 -6.14 8.26 -14.88
N ASN A 65 -6.45 7.19 -15.62
CA ASN A 65 -7.74 7.01 -16.28
C ASN A 65 -8.78 6.28 -15.43
N GLU A 66 -8.45 5.96 -14.19
CA GLU A 66 -9.37 5.37 -13.22
C GLU A 66 -9.78 6.41 -12.21
N HIS A 67 -10.96 6.25 -11.63
CA HIS A 67 -11.54 7.30 -10.80
C HIS A 67 -12.15 6.70 -9.54
N ILE A 68 -11.90 7.37 -8.42
CA ILE A 68 -12.68 7.19 -7.20
C ILE A 68 -13.83 8.20 -7.15
N ARG A 69 -14.72 8.00 -6.18
CA ARG A 69 -15.74 8.95 -5.76
C ARG A 69 -15.45 9.29 -4.31
N TYR A 70 -15.38 10.58 -4.01
CA TYR A 70 -15.18 11.02 -2.64
C TYR A 70 -16.31 10.55 -1.73
N ASN A 71 -15.99 10.42 -0.44
CA ASN A 71 -16.92 10.02 0.61
C ASN A 71 -17.61 8.67 0.37
N THR A 72 -17.03 7.82 -0.48
CA THR A 72 -17.53 6.47 -0.78
C THR A 72 -16.67 5.44 -0.06
N THR A 73 -17.29 4.38 0.46
CA THR A 73 -16.60 3.25 1.09
C THR A 73 -16.02 2.33 0.03
N TYR A 74 -14.77 1.90 0.23
CA TYR A 74 -14.07 0.95 -0.61
C TYR A 74 -13.50 -0.19 0.22
N ASP A 75 -13.52 -1.41 -0.34
CA ASP A 75 -12.75 -2.53 0.18
C ASP A 75 -11.29 -2.40 -0.31
N VAL A 76 -10.35 -2.80 0.54
CA VAL A 76 -8.91 -2.70 0.24
C VAL A 76 -8.25 -4.07 0.27
N LEU A 77 -7.47 -4.38 -0.77
CA LEU A 77 -6.47 -5.45 -0.74
C LEU A 77 -5.09 -4.83 -0.91
N ILE A 78 -4.14 -5.18 -0.05
CA ILE A 78 -2.77 -4.68 -0.10
C ILE A 78 -1.90 -5.61 -0.94
N GLY A 79 -1.12 -5.06 -1.86
CA GLY A 79 -0.21 -5.81 -2.71
C GLY A 79 0.99 -4.98 -3.18
N GLU A 80 1.72 -5.53 -4.13
CA GLU A 80 2.90 -4.90 -4.76
C GLU A 80 2.65 -4.56 -6.23
N THR A 81 1.43 -4.79 -6.70
CA THR A 81 1.01 -4.63 -8.10
C THR A 81 -0.15 -3.65 -8.22
N VAL A 82 -0.07 -2.81 -9.23
CA VAL A 82 -1.12 -1.90 -9.71
C VAL A 82 -2.06 -2.67 -10.63
N LYS A 83 -3.36 -2.49 -10.44
CA LYS A 83 -4.42 -3.30 -11.08
C LYS A 83 -5.25 -2.46 -12.03
N TYR A 84 -4.73 -2.26 -13.24
CA TYR A 84 -5.41 -1.49 -14.27
C TYR A 84 -6.77 -2.09 -14.68
N ASN A 85 -7.73 -1.19 -14.85
CA ASN A 85 -9.10 -1.38 -15.29
C ASN A 85 -9.43 -0.46 -16.48
N ASN A 86 -8.41 0.00 -17.23
CA ASN A 86 -8.66 0.79 -18.44
C ASN A 86 -9.09 -0.10 -19.62
N SER A 87 -9.86 0.47 -20.55
CA SER A 87 -10.43 -0.24 -21.70
C SER A 87 -9.39 -0.80 -22.68
N SER A 88 -8.16 -0.29 -22.65
CA SER A 88 -7.06 -0.74 -23.52
C SER A 88 -6.31 -1.94 -22.94
N TYR A 89 -6.37 -2.14 -21.62
CA TYR A 89 -5.61 -3.17 -20.89
C TYR A 89 -6.44 -3.78 -19.74
N PRO A 90 -7.61 -4.37 -20.03
CA PRO A 90 -8.47 -4.91 -18.98
C PRO A 90 -7.79 -6.06 -18.23
N GLY A 91 -7.63 -5.92 -16.92
CA GLY A 91 -7.11 -6.97 -16.04
C GLY A 91 -5.59 -7.10 -16.02
N VAL A 92 -4.88 -6.14 -16.61
CA VAL A 92 -3.41 -6.10 -16.54
C VAL A 92 -2.98 -5.69 -15.14
N GLU A 93 -2.10 -6.49 -14.55
CA GLU A 93 -1.45 -6.18 -13.28
C GLU A 93 0.04 -5.91 -13.57
N THR A 94 0.54 -4.75 -13.14
CA THR A 94 1.98 -4.45 -13.24
C THR A 94 2.57 -4.25 -11.86
N PRO A 95 3.81 -4.67 -11.60
CA PRO A 95 4.52 -4.26 -10.40
C PRO A 95 4.52 -2.73 -10.25
N LEU A 96 4.47 -2.26 -9.00
CA LEU A 96 4.81 -0.88 -8.70
C LEU A 96 6.29 -0.64 -9.03
N ASP A 97 6.60 0.51 -9.63
CA ASP A 97 7.98 0.87 -9.93
C ASP A 97 8.70 1.36 -8.66
N PRO A 98 9.93 0.88 -8.36
CA PRO A 98 10.74 1.36 -7.25
C PRO A 98 10.93 2.87 -7.18
N ARG A 99 10.92 3.57 -8.33
CA ARG A 99 11.00 5.02 -8.40
C ARG A 99 9.78 5.71 -7.78
N SER A 100 8.58 5.17 -8.03
CA SER A 100 7.35 5.64 -7.38
C SER A 100 7.38 5.38 -5.88
N ALA A 101 7.89 4.21 -5.45
CA ALA A 101 8.04 3.89 -4.04
C ALA A 101 9.03 4.82 -3.32
N TYR A 102 10.15 5.15 -3.96
CA TYR A 102 11.09 6.13 -3.45
C TYR A 102 10.43 7.50 -3.25
N LEU A 103 9.81 8.07 -4.28
CA LEU A 103 9.19 9.40 -4.19
C LEU A 103 8.08 9.46 -3.13
N PHE A 104 7.24 8.42 -3.06
CA PHE A 104 6.19 8.37 -2.05
C PHE A 104 6.78 8.26 -0.63
N THR A 105 7.87 7.52 -0.44
CA THR A 105 8.58 7.44 0.85
C THR A 105 9.12 8.81 1.26
N GLN A 106 9.83 9.50 0.36
CA GLN A 106 10.40 10.82 0.63
C GLN A 106 9.30 11.85 0.93
N TYR A 107 8.20 11.82 0.19
CA TYR A 107 7.07 12.71 0.42
C TYR A 107 6.41 12.46 1.79
N VAL A 108 6.20 11.19 2.16
CA VAL A 108 5.60 10.83 3.45
C VAL A 108 6.49 11.21 4.63
N ASN A 109 7.81 11.13 4.46
CA ASN A 109 8.78 11.50 5.48
C ASN A 109 9.09 13.01 5.52
N GLU A 110 8.56 13.80 4.58
CA GLU A 110 8.91 15.22 4.39
C GLU A 110 10.41 15.42 4.09
N GLU A 111 10.99 14.49 3.33
CA GLU A 111 12.42 14.40 2.99
C GLU A 111 12.68 14.64 1.48
N ILE A 112 11.72 15.21 0.74
CA ILE A 112 11.94 15.61 -0.66
C ILE A 112 12.98 16.75 -0.68
N PRO A 113 14.16 16.59 -1.31
CA PRO A 113 15.19 17.63 -1.32
C PRO A 113 14.73 18.92 -2.02
N ASP A 114 15.13 20.07 -1.48
CA ASP A 114 14.95 21.36 -2.15
C ASP A 114 16.03 21.52 -3.24
N PRO A 115 15.64 21.64 -4.53
CA PRO A 115 16.59 21.76 -5.64
C PRO A 115 17.34 23.11 -5.66
N VAL A 116 16.87 24.11 -4.90
CA VAL A 116 17.45 25.45 -4.81
C VAL A 116 18.30 25.59 -3.55
N ASN A 117 17.87 25.03 -2.43
CA ASN A 117 18.50 25.17 -1.12
C ASN A 117 19.16 23.86 -0.67
N ALA A 118 20.43 23.68 -1.03
CA ALA A 118 21.16 22.44 -0.75
C ALA A 118 21.17 22.10 0.76
N GLY A 119 20.72 20.90 1.10
CA GLY A 119 20.62 20.40 2.47
C GLY A 119 19.30 20.73 3.18
N GLU A 120 18.36 21.38 2.48
CA GLU A 120 16.99 21.60 2.95
C GLU A 120 16.00 20.66 2.25
N PHE A 121 14.84 20.47 2.87
CA PHE A 121 13.73 19.68 2.33
C PHE A 121 12.53 20.58 2.04
N LEU A 122 11.81 20.26 0.96
CA LEU A 122 10.59 20.97 0.60
C LEU A 122 9.49 20.69 1.62
N THR A 123 8.76 21.75 1.98
CA THR A 123 7.49 21.60 2.70
C THR A 123 6.39 21.18 1.73
N ARG A 124 5.46 20.35 2.20
CA ARG A 124 4.25 19.98 1.45
C ARG A 124 3.47 21.22 1.01
N SER A 125 3.06 21.22 -0.26
CA SER A 125 2.39 22.34 -0.92
C SER A 125 1.59 21.82 -2.13
N ASP A 126 0.66 22.64 -2.64
CA ASP A 126 -0.10 22.29 -3.84
C ASP A 126 0.80 21.99 -5.03
N THR A 127 1.86 22.79 -5.22
CA THR A 127 2.83 22.58 -6.30
C THR A 127 3.53 21.24 -6.15
N LEU A 128 4.05 20.92 -4.96
CA LEU A 128 4.76 19.66 -4.74
C LEU A 128 3.82 18.44 -4.90
N ALA A 129 2.59 18.52 -4.39
CA ALA A 129 1.62 17.44 -4.52
C ALA A 129 1.21 17.22 -5.98
N ASN A 130 1.01 18.30 -6.75
CA ASN A 130 0.72 18.20 -8.18
C ASN A 130 1.90 17.63 -8.97
N ASP A 131 3.12 18.11 -8.72
CA ASP A 131 4.33 17.60 -9.37
C ASP A 131 4.55 16.12 -9.04
N LEU A 132 4.33 15.72 -7.79
CA LEU A 132 4.46 14.33 -7.38
C LEU A 132 3.43 13.43 -8.09
N GLN A 133 2.17 13.86 -8.18
CA GLN A 133 1.14 13.10 -8.88
C GLN A 133 1.51 12.86 -10.36
N GLU A 134 2.01 13.89 -11.04
CA GLU A 134 2.45 13.80 -12.43
C GLU A 134 3.66 12.88 -12.59
N ALA A 135 4.63 12.96 -11.67
CA ALA A 135 5.79 12.08 -11.65
C ALA A 135 5.40 10.62 -11.45
N LEU A 136 4.49 10.32 -10.52
CA LEU A 136 3.98 8.98 -10.26
C LEU A 136 3.32 8.38 -11.51
N TRP A 137 2.45 9.15 -12.17
CA TRP A 137 1.82 8.70 -13.41
C TRP A 137 2.82 8.54 -14.54
N GLN A 138 3.82 9.42 -14.68
CA GLN A 138 4.86 9.27 -15.70
C GLN A 138 5.67 7.99 -15.49
N ILE A 139 6.10 7.73 -14.25
CA ILE A 139 6.90 6.55 -13.89
C ILE A 139 6.12 5.26 -14.17
N GLN A 140 4.82 5.25 -13.87
CA GLN A 140 3.94 4.10 -14.07
C GLN A 140 3.42 3.95 -15.50
N ASN A 141 3.85 4.81 -16.45
CA ASN A 141 3.34 4.88 -17.82
C ASN A 141 1.82 5.12 -17.89
N ALA A 142 1.29 5.90 -16.96
CA ALA A 142 -0.12 6.23 -16.83
C ALA A 142 -0.49 7.62 -17.39
N ASN A 143 0.24 8.18 -18.36
CA ASN A 143 0.02 9.52 -18.96
C ASN A 143 0.34 10.74 -18.06
N GLY A 144 1.26 10.59 -17.11
CA GLY A 144 1.81 11.77 -16.41
C GLY A 144 2.80 12.54 -17.27
N TYR A 145 3.30 13.65 -16.74
CA TYR A 145 4.41 14.40 -17.35
C TYR A 145 5.73 14.19 -16.63
N HIS A 146 6.81 14.15 -17.42
CA HIS A 146 8.16 14.11 -16.88
C HIS A 146 8.55 15.47 -16.27
N ASN A 147 8.93 15.46 -15.00
CA ASN A 147 9.40 16.62 -14.24
C ASN A 147 10.63 16.24 -13.40
N TRP A 148 11.15 17.20 -12.64
CA TRP A 148 12.38 17.03 -11.85
C TRP A 148 12.31 15.91 -10.79
N LEU A 149 11.12 15.56 -10.29
CA LEU A 149 10.95 14.43 -9.37
C LEU A 149 11.19 13.09 -10.07
N VAL A 150 10.88 12.99 -11.37
CA VAL A 150 11.21 11.79 -12.15
C VAL A 150 12.72 11.62 -12.28
N ASP A 151 13.46 12.72 -12.51
CA ASP A 151 14.92 12.71 -12.55
C ASP A 151 15.53 12.34 -11.19
N LEU A 152 15.03 12.95 -10.11
CA LEU A 152 15.42 12.61 -8.74
C LEU A 152 15.23 11.11 -8.46
N ALA A 153 14.08 10.55 -8.84
CA ALA A 153 13.80 9.13 -8.64
C ALA A 153 14.69 8.23 -9.50
N ASN A 154 14.98 8.63 -10.75
CA ASN A 154 15.89 7.89 -11.62
C ASN A 154 17.31 7.83 -11.03
N GLU A 155 17.80 8.94 -10.48
CA GLU A 155 19.11 8.99 -9.81
C GLU A 155 19.12 8.13 -8.55
N ALA A 156 18.08 8.21 -7.72
CA ALA A 156 17.98 7.46 -6.47
C ALA A 156 18.04 5.94 -6.69
N VAL A 157 17.42 5.41 -7.76
CA VAL A 157 17.42 3.96 -8.06
C VAL A 157 18.59 3.50 -8.93
N ALA A 158 19.38 4.42 -9.49
CA ALA A 158 20.55 4.08 -10.31
C ALA A 158 21.67 3.47 -9.45
N LEU A 159 22.65 2.81 -10.10
CA LEU A 159 23.80 2.23 -9.41
C LEU A 159 24.53 3.28 -8.56
N GLY A 160 24.59 3.05 -7.24
CA GLY A 160 25.21 3.97 -6.28
C GLY A 160 24.27 5.04 -5.74
N GLY A 161 23.03 5.12 -6.22
CA GLY A 161 21.97 5.93 -5.64
C GLY A 161 21.48 5.38 -4.30
N GLU A 162 20.83 6.24 -3.51
CA GLU A 162 20.39 5.91 -2.14
C GLU A 162 19.29 4.84 -2.06
N TRP A 163 18.58 4.60 -3.17
CA TRP A 163 17.51 3.61 -3.30
C TRP A 163 17.88 2.44 -4.22
N TYR A 164 19.16 2.29 -4.58
CA TYR A 164 19.64 1.19 -5.40
C TYR A 164 19.36 -0.16 -4.72
N GLU A 165 18.73 -1.09 -5.46
CA GLU A 165 18.34 -2.44 -4.99
C GLU A 165 17.38 -2.48 -3.77
N MET A 166 16.79 -1.34 -3.37
CA MET A 166 15.85 -1.27 -2.24
C MET A 166 14.42 -1.75 -2.59
N GLY A 167 14.13 -1.92 -3.89
CA GLY A 167 12.82 -2.33 -4.37
C GLY A 167 11.72 -1.35 -3.93
N LEU A 168 10.65 -1.87 -3.33
CA LEU A 168 9.52 -1.05 -2.87
C LEU A 168 9.70 -0.49 -1.45
N GLY A 169 10.74 -0.92 -0.71
CA GLY A 169 10.84 -0.64 0.72
C GLY A 169 9.55 -0.98 1.46
N ASN A 170 9.01 0.00 2.18
CA ASN A 170 7.74 -0.10 2.91
C ASN A 170 6.52 0.30 2.07
N VAL A 171 6.66 0.72 0.82
CA VAL A 171 5.51 1.14 0.01
C VAL A 171 4.77 -0.08 -0.50
N ARG A 172 3.45 -0.03 -0.44
CA ARG A 172 2.53 -1.01 -1.01
C ARG A 172 1.41 -0.32 -1.78
N VAL A 173 0.77 -1.08 -2.65
CA VAL A 173 -0.40 -0.65 -3.41
C VAL A 173 -1.65 -1.10 -2.65
N MET A 174 -2.54 -0.17 -2.37
CA MET A 174 -3.91 -0.42 -1.95
C MET A 174 -4.76 -0.60 -3.19
N ASN A 175 -5.06 -1.86 -3.54
CA ASN A 175 -6.00 -2.13 -4.60
C ASN A 175 -7.43 -1.90 -4.11
N LEU A 176 -8.15 -0.98 -4.76
CA LEU A 176 -9.48 -0.59 -4.31
C LEU A 176 -10.58 -1.31 -5.07
N TYR A 177 -11.63 -1.71 -4.33
CA TYR A 177 -12.83 -2.32 -4.87
C TYR A 177 -14.06 -1.63 -4.31
N ALA A 178 -15.18 -1.65 -5.05
CA ALA A 178 -16.46 -1.28 -4.47
C ALA A 178 -16.73 -2.12 -3.21
N GLU A 179 -17.37 -1.51 -2.20
CA GLU A 179 -17.72 -2.17 -0.94
C GLU A 179 -18.43 -3.52 -1.17
N GLY A 180 -17.95 -4.57 -0.50
CA GLY A 180 -18.47 -5.93 -0.62
C GLY A 180 -17.95 -6.73 -1.82
N HIS A 181 -17.03 -6.18 -2.62
CA HIS A 181 -16.53 -6.78 -3.85
C HIS A 181 -14.99 -6.92 -3.89
N ALA A 182 -14.35 -7.01 -2.72
CA ALA A 182 -12.91 -7.22 -2.61
C ALA A 182 -12.40 -8.35 -3.53
N GLY A 183 -11.47 -8.01 -4.42
CA GLY A 183 -10.83 -8.96 -5.34
C GLY A 183 -11.59 -9.23 -6.64
N GLU A 184 -12.80 -8.68 -6.81
CA GLU A 184 -13.58 -8.85 -8.02
C GLU A 184 -13.20 -7.83 -9.10
N TYR A 185 -12.74 -8.33 -10.26
CA TYR A 185 -12.26 -7.49 -11.36
C TYR A 185 -13.25 -6.39 -11.79
N ALA A 186 -14.53 -6.72 -11.92
CA ALA A 186 -15.57 -5.79 -12.40
C ALA A 186 -15.81 -4.59 -11.45
N TYR A 187 -15.33 -4.70 -10.21
CA TYR A 187 -15.55 -3.71 -9.16
C TYR A 187 -14.29 -2.95 -8.76
N ARG A 188 -13.18 -3.14 -9.49
CA ARG A 188 -11.94 -2.39 -9.31
C ARG A 188 -12.15 -0.88 -9.42
N ARG A 189 -11.37 -0.15 -8.65
CA ARG A 189 -11.31 1.31 -8.57
C ARG A 189 -9.85 1.71 -8.54
N GLN A 190 -9.57 2.98 -8.78
CA GLN A 190 -8.22 3.53 -8.86
C GLN A 190 -7.40 3.19 -7.61
N ASP A 191 -6.25 2.56 -7.82
CA ASP A 191 -5.36 2.10 -6.77
C ASP A 191 -4.63 3.28 -6.13
N GLN A 192 -4.25 3.08 -4.87
CA GLN A 192 -3.60 4.10 -4.03
C GLN A 192 -2.30 3.56 -3.43
N LEU A 193 -1.44 4.44 -2.91
CA LEU A 193 -0.20 4.05 -2.23
C LEU A 193 -0.34 4.05 -0.70
N VAL A 194 0.40 3.19 -0.01
CA VAL A 194 0.44 3.17 1.46
C VAL A 194 1.79 2.72 1.97
N MET A 195 2.21 3.27 3.11
CA MET A 195 3.38 2.80 3.85
C MET A 195 3.00 1.67 4.80
N VAL A 196 3.46 0.46 4.48
CA VAL A 196 3.35 -0.73 5.32
C VAL A 196 4.76 -1.16 5.73
N PRO A 197 5.15 -0.97 7.00
CA PRO A 197 6.44 -1.45 7.49
C PRO A 197 6.62 -2.93 7.15
N ALA A 198 7.76 -3.29 6.56
CA ALA A 198 8.07 -4.67 6.27
C ALA A 198 7.91 -5.53 7.56
N PRO A 199 7.33 -6.75 7.51
CA PRO A 199 6.99 -7.56 8.68
C PRO A 199 8.15 -8.00 9.60
N GLY A 200 9.37 -7.51 9.40
CA GLY A 200 10.59 -7.97 10.06
C GLY A 200 10.53 -7.95 11.59
N SER A 201 9.79 -7.04 12.21
CA SER A 201 9.69 -6.93 13.67
C SER A 201 8.64 -7.85 14.30
N VAL A 202 7.52 -8.11 13.61
CA VAL A 202 6.45 -8.99 14.15
C VAL A 202 6.89 -10.46 14.12
N PHE A 203 7.64 -10.86 13.10
CA PHE A 203 8.19 -12.22 13.01
C PHE A 203 9.32 -12.46 14.02
N LEU A 204 10.23 -11.50 14.22
CA LEU A 204 11.29 -11.61 15.24
C LEU A 204 10.73 -11.52 16.67
N GLY A 205 9.69 -10.70 16.92
CA GLY A 205 9.01 -10.63 18.21
C GLY A 205 8.33 -11.95 18.59
N SER A 206 7.70 -12.64 17.65
CA SER A 206 7.05 -13.93 17.90
C SER A 206 8.04 -15.08 18.12
N ILE A 207 9.18 -15.09 17.41
CA ILE A 207 10.28 -16.04 17.68
C ILE A 207 10.93 -15.74 19.04
N GLY A 208 11.18 -14.47 19.35
CA GLY A 208 11.81 -14.04 20.60
C GLY A 208 10.98 -14.40 21.83
N ILE A 209 9.67 -14.17 21.81
CA ILE A 209 8.76 -14.52 22.91
C ILE A 209 8.61 -16.04 23.06
N GLY A 210 8.54 -16.78 21.94
CA GLY A 210 8.49 -18.24 21.95
C GLY A 210 9.75 -18.89 22.54
N PHE A 211 10.93 -18.39 22.16
CA PHE A 211 12.21 -18.87 22.69
C PHE A 211 12.42 -18.52 24.17
N VAL A 212 12.14 -17.27 24.57
CA VAL A 212 12.26 -16.84 25.98
C VAL A 212 11.28 -17.59 26.88
N GLY A 213 10.04 -17.81 26.42
CA GLY A 213 9.05 -18.62 27.13
C GLY A 213 9.49 -20.07 27.32
N TRP A 214 10.11 -20.68 26.30
CA TRP A 214 10.64 -22.04 26.37
C TRP A 214 11.88 -22.16 27.27
N LEU A 215 12.79 -21.19 27.23
CA LEU A 215 13.97 -21.12 28.11
C LEU A 215 13.58 -20.93 29.58
N ARG A 216 12.57 -20.11 29.88
CA ARG A 216 12.06 -19.95 31.25
C ARG A 216 11.46 -21.23 31.80
N ARG A 217 10.80 -22.02 30.96
CA ARG A 217 10.19 -23.32 31.34
C ARG A 217 11.21 -24.41 31.69
N ARG A 218 12.47 -24.25 31.25
CA ARG A 218 13.57 -25.19 31.52
C ARG A 218 14.35 -24.90 32.81
N ARG A 219 14.04 -23.82 33.53
CA ARG A 219 14.72 -23.44 34.79
C ARG A 219 13.86 -23.65 36.04
N THR A 220 12.71 -24.32 35.94
CA THR A 220 11.83 -24.68 37.07
C THR A 220 11.73 -26.19 37.31
N LEU A 221 12.81 -26.93 37.06
CA LEU A 221 13.08 -28.25 37.62
C LEU A 221 14.44 -28.20 38.31
#